data_AF-A0A6M7TLR1-F1
#
_entry.id   AF-A0A6M7TLR1-F1
#
_cell.length_a   1.000
_cell.length_b   1.000
_cell.length_c   1.000
_cell.angle_alpha   90.00
_cell.angle_beta   90.00
_cell.angle_gamma   90.00
#
_symmetry.space_group_name_H-M   'P 1'
#
loop_
_entity.id
_entity.type
_entity.pdbx_description
1 polymer ?
#
loop_
_entity_poly.entity_id
_entity_poly.type
_entity_poly.pdbx_seq_one_letter_code
_entity_poly.pdbx_strand_id
1 'polypeptide(L)'
;MRAAVYLFCKEKRLNFRPYFDLPAKPVARERWLTRQEAAALLRAALRLRRARPKTYECLPRFIIIGLYTGTRHAAILKLNWNRGPAGGWPDLDAGVLYRRGERVRETTKRRPPMRLPRRAIAHLKRWKQKDGGKGPVIHAKGGEPIGLMRKSFDAARVKAKLGEEVTPHILRHTRATWLMQRRVPIWDAAGSLGMTVKQMESTYGHHHPDFQQSAADAY
;
A
#
# COMPACT_ATOMS: atom_id res chain seq x y z
N MET A 1 7.68 14.26 18.41
CA MET A 1 7.81 15.35 19.41
C MET A 1 6.68 16.38 19.30
N ARG A 2 6.56 17.15 18.21
CA ARG A 2 5.49 18.17 18.02
C ARG A 2 4.07 17.70 18.36
N ALA A 3 3.66 16.54 17.84
CA ALA A 3 2.32 16.01 18.08
C ALA A 3 2.04 15.71 19.56
N ALA A 4 3.04 15.22 20.30
CA ALA A 4 2.91 14.94 21.73
C ALA A 4 2.81 16.24 22.54
N VAL A 5 3.65 17.23 22.23
CA VAL A 5 3.60 18.55 22.88
C VAL A 5 2.29 19.26 22.57
N TYR A 6 1.79 19.16 21.34
CA TYR A 6 0.51 19.78 20.96
C TYR A 6 -0.68 19.12 21.65
N LEU A 7 -0.63 17.79 21.81
CA LEU A 7 -1.65 17.07 22.58
C LEU A 7 -1.61 17.50 24.05
N PHE A 8 -0.42 17.56 24.66
CA PHE A 8 -0.24 17.99 26.04
C PHE A 8 -0.70 19.44 26.28
N CYS A 9 -0.30 20.39 25.42
CA CYS A 9 -0.76 21.78 25.51
C CYS A 9 -2.29 21.87 25.38
N LYS A 10 -2.92 21.02 24.56
CA LYS A 10 -4.38 20.97 24.42
C LYS A 10 -5.05 20.38 25.66
N GLU A 11 -4.55 19.28 26.19
CA GLU A 11 -5.08 18.61 27.39
C GLU A 11 -4.93 19.47 28.64
N LYS A 12 -3.77 20.12 28.80
CA LYS A 12 -3.44 20.97 29.95
C LYS A 12 -3.85 22.43 29.77
N ARG A 13 -4.55 22.76 28.68
CA ARG A 13 -5.00 24.12 28.34
C ARG A 13 -3.89 25.17 28.49
N LEU A 14 -2.67 24.82 28.08
CA LEU A 14 -1.55 25.74 28.13
C LEU A 14 -1.72 26.82 27.07
N ASN A 15 -1.61 28.08 27.49
CA ASN A 15 -1.74 29.25 26.61
C ASN A 15 -0.52 29.46 25.70
N PHE A 16 0.57 28.76 25.98
CA PHE A 16 1.79 28.81 25.18
C PHE A 16 2.03 27.48 24.47
N ARG A 17 2.33 27.55 23.17
CA ARG A 17 2.78 26.42 22.37
C ARG A 17 4.20 26.70 21.89
N PRO A 18 5.18 25.87 22.26
CA PRO A 18 6.54 26.07 21.78
C PRO A 18 6.58 25.93 20.25
N TYR A 19 7.24 26.90 19.61
CA TYR A 19 7.60 26.83 18.21
C TYR A 19 8.73 25.83 18.04
N PHE A 20 8.67 25.03 16.98
CA PHE A 20 9.74 24.12 16.61
C PHE A 20 10.20 24.53 15.22
N ASP A 21 11.45 24.96 15.12
CA ASP A 21 12.08 25.10 13.83
C ASP A 21 12.26 23.70 13.22
N LEU A 22 11.74 23.52 12.01
CA LEU A 22 11.81 22.24 11.31
C LEU A 22 12.72 22.43 10.10
N PRO A 23 13.66 21.50 9.85
CA PRO A 23 14.42 21.54 8.61
C PRO A 23 13.45 21.53 7.43
N ALA A 24 13.86 22.15 6.33
CA ALA A 24 13.13 22.10 5.08
C ALA A 24 12.75 20.64 4.77
N LYS A 25 11.53 20.44 4.27
CA LYS A 25 11.10 19.10 3.89
C LYS A 25 12.10 18.55 2.87
N PRO A 26 12.65 17.35 3.07
CA PRO A 26 13.52 16.75 2.08
C PRO A 26 12.75 16.59 0.77
N VAL A 27 13.45 16.79 -0.35
CA VAL A 27 12.89 16.54 -1.68
C VAL A 27 12.35 15.11 -1.70
N ALA A 28 11.08 14.96 -2.07
CA ALA A 28 10.48 13.64 -2.19
C ALA A 28 11.25 12.86 -3.26
N ARG A 29 11.83 11.71 -2.90
CA ARG A 29 12.51 10.87 -3.89
C ARG A 29 11.48 10.36 -4.90
N GLU A 30 11.62 10.73 -6.16
CA GLU A 30 10.83 10.18 -7.25
C GLU A 30 11.31 8.76 -7.56
N ARG A 31 10.69 7.78 -6.90
CA ARG A 31 11.00 6.37 -7.12
C ARG A 31 9.73 5.54 -7.20
N TRP A 32 9.66 4.71 -8.22
CA TRP A 32 8.68 3.64 -8.37
C TRP A 32 9.34 2.42 -9.02
N LEU A 33 8.80 1.22 -8.81
CA LEU A 33 9.33 0.02 -9.44
C LEU A 33 8.98 -0.04 -10.92
N THR A 34 9.94 -0.39 -11.76
CA THR A 34 9.64 -0.85 -13.12
C THR A 34 8.92 -2.21 -13.08
N ARG A 35 8.34 -2.63 -14.20
CA ARG A 35 7.69 -3.96 -14.30
C ARG A 35 8.69 -5.08 -14.04
N GLN A 36 9.93 -4.92 -14.50
CA GLN A 36 11.00 -5.90 -14.31
C GLN A 36 11.46 -5.95 -12.84
N GLU A 37 11.59 -4.81 -12.18
CA GLU A 37 11.96 -4.74 -10.76
C GLU A 37 10.87 -5.32 -9.85
N ALA A 38 9.60 -5.01 -10.12
CA ALA A 38 8.48 -5.60 -9.39
C ALA A 38 8.44 -7.12 -9.55
N ALA A 39 8.73 -7.63 -10.76
CA ALA A 39 8.85 -9.05 -11.01
C ALA A 39 10.08 -9.66 -10.30
N ALA A 40 11.22 -8.97 -10.28
CA ALA A 40 12.43 -9.40 -9.58
C ALA A 40 12.19 -9.50 -8.06
N LEU A 41 11.55 -8.49 -7.47
CA LEU A 41 11.16 -8.47 -6.06
C LEU A 41 10.23 -9.64 -5.71
N LEU A 42 9.21 -9.89 -6.53
CA LEU A 42 8.29 -11.01 -6.32
C LEU A 42 8.99 -12.38 -6.49
N ARG A 43 9.86 -12.53 -7.48
CA ARG A 43 10.68 -13.76 -7.66
C ARG A 43 11.59 -13.99 -6.46
N ALA A 44 12.24 -12.96 -5.95
CA ALA A 44 13.07 -13.03 -4.75
C ALA A 44 12.24 -13.48 -3.53
N ALA A 45 11.08 -12.89 -3.32
CA ALA A 45 10.15 -13.28 -2.25
C ALA A 45 9.69 -14.75 -2.37
N LEU A 46 9.38 -15.22 -3.57
CA LEU A 46 8.99 -16.61 -3.82
C LEU A 46 10.13 -17.59 -3.53
N ARG A 47 11.38 -17.25 -3.91
CA ARG A 47 12.58 -18.04 -3.59
C ARG A 47 12.83 -18.09 -2.09
N LEU A 48 12.71 -16.96 -1.39
CA LEU A 48 12.83 -16.89 0.07
C LEU A 48 11.77 -17.73 0.77
N ARG A 49 10.52 -17.66 0.32
CA ARG A 49 9.44 -18.52 0.82
C ARG A 49 9.74 -20.00 0.63
N ARG A 50 10.25 -20.41 -0.52
CA ARG A 50 10.64 -21.81 -0.77
C ARG A 50 11.75 -22.26 0.19
N ALA A 51 12.75 -21.42 0.41
CA ALA A 51 13.89 -21.74 1.28
C ALA A 51 13.54 -21.73 2.78
N ARG A 52 12.73 -20.77 3.23
CA ARG A 52 12.36 -20.59 4.65
C ARG A 52 10.87 -20.23 4.77
N PRO A 53 9.95 -21.20 4.58
CA PRO A 53 8.52 -20.91 4.51
C PRO A 53 7.96 -20.34 5.82
N LYS A 54 8.44 -20.79 6.99
CA LYS A 54 8.01 -20.24 8.29
C LYS A 54 8.20 -18.71 8.38
N THR A 55 9.27 -18.18 7.78
CA THR A 55 9.63 -16.76 7.85
C THR A 55 9.00 -15.92 6.73
N TYR A 56 8.84 -16.49 5.53
CA TYR A 56 8.50 -15.73 4.33
C TYR A 56 7.17 -16.14 3.67
N GLU A 57 6.34 -16.96 4.32
CA GLU A 57 5.05 -17.45 3.78
C GLU A 57 4.18 -16.31 3.23
N CYS A 58 4.00 -15.28 4.04
CA CYS A 58 3.13 -14.15 3.75
C CYS A 58 3.71 -13.14 2.76
N LEU A 59 5.03 -13.13 2.53
CA LEU A 59 5.72 -12.06 1.83
C LEU A 59 5.26 -11.92 0.35
N PRO A 60 5.17 -13.01 -0.46
CA PRO A 60 4.63 -12.91 -1.80
C PRO A 60 3.18 -12.38 -1.83
N ARG A 61 2.35 -12.80 -0.87
CA ARG A 61 0.96 -12.32 -0.76
C ARG A 61 0.92 -10.81 -0.51
N PHE A 62 1.75 -10.35 0.43
CA PHE A 62 1.88 -8.93 0.76
C PHE A 62 2.29 -8.08 -0.45
N ILE A 63 3.30 -8.51 -1.21
CA ILE A 63 3.77 -7.80 -2.41
C ILE A 63 2.67 -7.73 -3.47
N ILE A 64 2.02 -8.87 -3.76
CA ILE A 64 0.96 -8.96 -4.77
C ILE A 64 -0.22 -8.05 -4.40
N ILE A 65 -0.71 -8.12 -3.15
CA ILE A 65 -1.81 -7.25 -2.69
C ILE A 65 -1.39 -5.78 -2.76
N GLY A 66 -0.18 -5.45 -2.32
CA GLY A 66 0.34 -4.09 -2.37
C GLY A 66 0.38 -3.51 -3.79
N LEU A 67 0.87 -4.27 -4.78
CA LEU A 67 0.94 -3.81 -6.17
C LEU A 67 -0.43 -3.70 -6.84
N TYR A 68 -1.33 -4.67 -6.60
CA TYR A 68 -2.67 -4.63 -7.22
C TYR A 68 -3.60 -3.58 -6.62
N THR A 69 -3.45 -3.28 -5.33
CA THR A 69 -4.43 -2.46 -4.58
C THR A 69 -3.87 -1.13 -4.11
N GLY A 70 -2.53 -0.99 -4.00
CA GLY A 70 -1.89 0.20 -3.43
C GLY A 70 -2.33 0.47 -1.98
N THR A 71 -2.88 -0.53 -1.30
CA THR A 71 -3.31 -0.43 0.10
C THR A 71 -2.09 -0.17 0.98
N ARG A 72 -2.24 0.66 2.01
CA ARG A 72 -1.14 0.95 2.95
C ARG A 72 -0.72 -0.33 3.66
N HIS A 73 0.59 -0.51 3.89
CA HIS A 73 1.15 -1.74 4.46
C HIS A 73 0.40 -2.22 5.71
N ALA A 74 0.13 -1.32 6.67
CA ALA A 74 -0.54 -1.66 7.93
C ALA A 74 -2.00 -2.10 7.73
N ALA A 75 -2.67 -1.64 6.67
CA ALA A 75 -4.01 -2.09 6.33
C ALA A 75 -3.98 -3.46 5.64
N ILE A 76 -2.95 -3.75 4.83
CA ILE A 76 -2.74 -5.08 4.23
C ILE A 76 -2.52 -6.13 5.33
N LEU A 77 -1.69 -5.82 6.34
CA LEU A 77 -1.42 -6.73 7.47
C LEU A 77 -2.66 -7.03 8.32
N LYS A 78 -3.66 -6.15 8.30
CA LYS A 78 -4.92 -6.30 9.04
C LYS A 78 -6.04 -6.92 8.20
N LEU A 79 -5.78 -7.36 6.96
CA LEU A 79 -6.80 -8.00 6.15
C LEU A 79 -7.18 -9.36 6.72
N ASN A 80 -8.49 -9.63 6.75
CA ASN A 80 -9.06 -10.91 7.17
C ASN A 80 -9.95 -11.46 6.04
N TRP A 81 -10.11 -12.78 5.96
CA TRP A 81 -10.96 -13.40 4.94
C TRP A 81 -12.44 -13.11 5.16
N ASN A 82 -12.86 -12.94 6.42
CA ASN A 82 -14.23 -12.62 6.79
C ASN A 82 -14.35 -11.17 7.22
N ARG A 83 -15.55 -10.63 7.02
CA ARG A 83 -15.94 -9.30 7.51
C ARG A 83 -15.80 -9.25 9.04
N GLY A 84 -15.27 -8.15 9.56
CA GLY A 84 -15.07 -7.99 10.99
C GLY A 84 -14.75 -6.57 11.42
N PRO A 85 -14.64 -6.33 12.74
CA PRO A 85 -14.58 -4.97 13.30
C PRO A 85 -13.22 -4.29 13.11
N ALA A 86 -12.12 -5.05 13.05
CA ALA A 86 -10.75 -4.50 13.16
C ALA A 86 -10.06 -4.25 11.81
N GLY A 87 -10.42 -5.01 10.79
CA GLY A 87 -9.65 -5.16 9.55
C GLY A 87 -10.52 -5.10 8.30
N GLY A 88 -9.90 -4.84 7.15
CA GLY A 88 -10.59 -4.96 5.87
C GLY A 88 -10.78 -6.42 5.46
N TRP A 89 -11.65 -6.67 4.50
CA TRP A 89 -11.87 -8.01 3.94
C TRP A 89 -12.11 -7.93 2.42
N PRO A 90 -11.66 -8.95 1.66
CA PRO A 90 -12.01 -9.08 0.25
C PRO A 90 -13.36 -9.80 0.10
N ASP A 91 -14.33 -9.11 -0.49
CA ASP A 91 -15.53 -9.71 -1.04
C ASP A 91 -15.21 -10.21 -2.46
N LEU A 92 -15.01 -11.51 -2.60
CA LEU A 92 -14.56 -12.13 -3.85
C LEU A 92 -15.69 -12.38 -4.84
N ASP A 93 -16.93 -12.30 -4.37
CA ASP A 93 -18.14 -12.48 -5.19
C ASP A 93 -18.53 -11.13 -5.80
N ALA A 94 -18.55 -10.07 -4.98
CA ALA A 94 -18.71 -8.70 -5.47
C ALA A 94 -17.45 -8.15 -6.18
N GLY A 95 -16.30 -8.80 -6.02
CA GLY A 95 -15.02 -8.33 -6.58
C GLY A 95 -14.54 -7.02 -5.95
N VAL A 96 -14.77 -6.84 -4.66
CA VAL A 96 -14.47 -5.60 -3.91
C VAL A 96 -13.54 -5.90 -2.74
N LEU A 97 -12.53 -5.06 -2.57
CA LEU A 97 -11.72 -5.03 -1.34
C LEU A 97 -12.21 -3.91 -0.43
N TYR A 98 -12.82 -4.30 0.69
CA TYR A 98 -13.06 -3.39 1.80
C TYR A 98 -11.76 -3.21 2.57
N ARG A 99 -11.25 -1.98 2.66
CA ARG A 99 -9.92 -1.69 3.24
C ARG A 99 -9.97 -1.23 4.70
N ARG A 100 -11.13 -1.39 5.34
CA ARG A 100 -11.48 -0.89 6.66
C ARG A 100 -12.48 -1.84 7.32
N GLY A 101 -12.32 -2.09 8.63
CA GLY A 101 -13.33 -2.78 9.43
C GLY A 101 -14.46 -1.84 9.86
N GLU A 102 -15.58 -2.39 10.30
CA GLU A 102 -16.82 -1.62 10.56
C GLU A 102 -16.64 -0.51 11.59
N ARG A 103 -15.89 -0.79 12.67
CA ARG A 103 -15.70 0.13 13.80
C ARG A 103 -14.55 1.11 13.60
N VAL A 104 -13.82 1.04 12.49
CA VAL A 104 -12.71 1.96 12.25
C VAL A 104 -13.28 3.28 11.73
N ARG A 105 -13.14 4.36 12.50
CA ARG A 105 -13.59 5.70 12.09
C ARG A 105 -12.93 6.12 10.77
N GLU A 106 -13.69 6.81 9.94
CA GLU A 106 -13.16 7.46 8.76
C GLU A 106 -12.24 8.61 9.17
N THR A 107 -11.08 8.70 8.52
CA THR A 107 -10.12 9.79 8.74
C THR A 107 -9.74 10.38 7.39
N THR A 108 -9.02 11.50 7.38
CA THR A 108 -8.40 12.06 6.17
C THR A 108 -7.55 11.04 5.41
N LYS A 109 -7.01 10.02 6.09
CA LYS A 109 -6.40 8.84 5.48
C LYS A 109 -7.49 7.83 5.08
N ARG A 110 -8.35 8.25 4.15
CA ARG A 110 -9.48 7.45 3.66
C ARG A 110 -9.02 6.07 3.17
N ARG A 111 -9.90 5.09 3.35
CA ARG A 111 -9.71 3.69 2.93
C ARG A 111 -10.99 3.19 2.26
N PRO A 112 -11.45 3.86 1.18
CA PRO A 112 -12.71 3.48 0.55
C PRO A 112 -12.60 2.06 0.01
N PRO A 113 -13.73 1.36 -0.16
CA PRO A 113 -13.76 0.13 -0.94
C PRO A 113 -13.11 0.34 -2.31
N MET A 114 -12.52 -0.71 -2.88
CA MET A 114 -11.99 -0.65 -4.24
C MET A 114 -12.34 -1.91 -5.03
N ARG A 115 -12.57 -1.77 -6.33
CA ARG A 115 -12.77 -2.92 -7.22
C ARG A 115 -11.47 -3.69 -7.40
N LEU A 116 -11.50 -4.99 -7.18
CA LEU A 116 -10.37 -5.88 -7.38
C LEU A 116 -10.25 -6.26 -8.86
N PRO A 117 -9.06 -6.17 -9.47
CA PRO A 117 -8.86 -6.68 -10.83
C PRO A 117 -8.97 -8.21 -10.84
N ARG A 118 -9.45 -8.77 -11.97
CA ARG A 118 -9.66 -10.23 -12.16
C ARG A 118 -8.46 -11.09 -11.72
N ARG A 119 -7.24 -10.64 -12.05
CA ARG A 119 -6.00 -11.34 -11.66
C ARG A 119 -5.80 -11.37 -10.13
N ALA A 120 -6.12 -10.29 -9.42
CA ALA A 120 -6.05 -10.26 -7.96
C ALA A 120 -7.09 -11.19 -7.33
N ILE A 121 -8.32 -11.21 -7.87
CA ILE A 121 -9.39 -12.12 -7.44
C ILE A 121 -8.92 -13.59 -7.57
N ALA A 122 -8.30 -13.95 -8.70
CA ALA A 122 -7.79 -15.31 -8.90
C ALA A 122 -6.72 -15.72 -7.87
N HIS A 123 -5.84 -14.79 -7.46
CA HIS A 123 -4.90 -15.04 -6.37
C HIS A 123 -5.62 -15.23 -5.03
N LEU A 124 -6.55 -14.32 -4.71
CA LEU A 124 -7.27 -14.34 -3.44
C LEU A 124 -8.17 -15.57 -3.29
N LYS A 125 -8.89 -16.00 -4.33
CA LYS A 125 -9.71 -17.23 -4.30
C LYS A 125 -8.87 -18.46 -3.97
N ARG A 126 -7.73 -18.62 -4.65
CA ARG A 126 -6.78 -19.71 -4.40
C ARG A 126 -6.19 -19.67 -2.99
N TRP A 127 -5.90 -18.49 -2.45
CA TRP A 127 -5.39 -18.39 -1.08
C TRP A 127 -6.48 -18.63 -0.04
N LYS A 128 -7.69 -18.08 -0.23
CA LYS A 128 -8.83 -18.32 0.65
C LYS A 128 -9.14 -19.81 0.79
N GLN A 129 -9.09 -20.57 -0.32
CA GLN A 129 -9.24 -22.02 -0.30
C GLN A 129 -8.14 -22.70 0.53
N LYS A 130 -6.87 -22.31 0.34
CA LYS A 130 -5.73 -22.87 1.10
C LYS A 130 -5.78 -22.56 2.58
N ASP A 131 -6.35 -21.43 2.94
CA ASP A 131 -6.43 -20.97 4.33
C ASP A 131 -7.72 -21.45 5.04
N GLY A 132 -8.53 -22.30 4.39
CA GLY A 132 -9.79 -22.78 4.96
C GLY A 132 -10.88 -21.70 5.09
N GLY A 133 -10.75 -20.59 4.37
CA GLY A 133 -11.77 -19.55 4.25
C GLY A 133 -11.89 -18.57 5.42
N LYS A 134 -11.03 -18.68 6.44
CA LYS A 134 -11.09 -17.88 7.67
C LYS A 134 -9.74 -17.35 8.14
N GLY A 135 -9.77 -16.28 8.94
CA GLY A 135 -8.57 -15.72 9.56
C GLY A 135 -7.80 -14.71 8.68
N PRO A 136 -6.60 -14.32 9.10
CA PRO A 136 -5.83 -13.27 8.44
C PRO A 136 -5.40 -13.67 7.02
N VAL A 137 -5.54 -12.75 6.05
CA VAL A 137 -5.09 -12.96 4.65
C VAL A 137 -3.55 -13.03 4.57
N ILE A 138 -2.89 -12.25 5.43
CA ILE A 138 -1.44 -12.22 5.63
C ILE A 138 -1.14 -12.90 6.96
N HIS A 139 -0.58 -14.10 6.89
CA HIS A 139 -0.33 -14.92 8.06
C HIS A 139 1.00 -15.67 7.97
N ALA A 140 1.57 -16.03 9.12
CA ALA A 140 2.68 -16.96 9.21
C ALA A 140 2.24 -18.35 8.72
N LYS A 141 3.18 -19.28 8.52
CA LYS A 141 2.86 -20.66 8.09
C LYS A 141 1.82 -21.37 8.99
N GLY A 142 1.74 -21.02 10.28
CA GLY A 142 0.77 -21.57 11.23
C GLY A 142 -0.60 -20.88 11.26
N GLY A 143 -0.84 -19.85 10.45
CA GLY A 143 -2.12 -19.10 10.45
C GLY A 143 -2.12 -17.84 11.32
N GLU A 144 -1.06 -17.64 12.12
CA GLU A 144 -0.96 -16.47 13.00
C GLU A 144 -0.79 -15.14 12.23
N PRO A 145 -1.40 -14.04 12.72
CA PRO A 145 -1.27 -12.73 12.09
C PRO A 145 0.16 -12.18 12.18
N ILE A 146 0.54 -11.36 11.20
CA ILE A 146 1.86 -10.71 11.14
C ILE A 146 1.73 -9.22 11.47
N GLY A 147 2.45 -8.76 12.50
CA GLY A 147 2.47 -7.34 12.87
C GLY A 147 3.45 -6.47 12.08
N LEU A 148 4.55 -7.05 11.57
CA LEU A 148 5.63 -6.32 10.90
C LEU A 148 6.12 -7.08 9.66
N MET A 149 6.29 -6.36 8.54
CA MET A 149 6.74 -6.92 7.27
C MET A 149 8.14 -6.43 6.84
N ARG A 150 8.67 -5.40 7.51
CA ARG A 150 9.87 -4.67 7.06
C ARG A 150 11.07 -5.60 6.83
N LYS A 151 11.44 -6.40 7.85
CA LYS A 151 12.59 -7.33 7.75
C LYS A 151 12.46 -8.31 6.58
N SER A 152 11.28 -8.91 6.41
CA SER A 152 11.04 -9.86 5.32
C SER A 152 11.07 -9.19 3.95
N PHE A 153 10.56 -7.97 3.86
CA PHE A 153 10.61 -7.16 2.64
C PHE A 153 12.04 -6.77 2.29
N ASP A 154 12.84 -6.34 3.27
CA ASP A 154 14.24 -5.95 3.09
C ASP A 154 15.08 -7.14 2.60
N ALA A 155 14.85 -8.35 3.12
CA ALA A 155 15.51 -9.56 2.62
C ALA A 155 15.17 -9.82 1.13
N ALA A 156 13.93 -9.58 0.73
CA ALA A 156 13.49 -9.72 -0.67
C ALA A 156 14.14 -8.67 -1.56
N ARG A 157 14.19 -7.41 -1.08
CA ARG A 157 14.84 -6.27 -1.74
C ARG A 157 16.32 -6.54 -2.01
N VAL A 158 17.07 -6.95 -0.98
CA VAL A 158 18.49 -7.30 -1.10
C VAL A 158 18.68 -8.46 -2.08
N LYS A 159 17.88 -9.53 -1.97
CA LYS A 159 17.95 -10.66 -2.91
C LYS A 159 17.57 -10.28 -4.35
N ALA A 160 16.76 -9.25 -4.54
CA ALA A 160 16.41 -8.68 -5.83
C ALA A 160 17.42 -7.62 -6.32
N LYS A 161 18.47 -7.33 -5.54
CA LYS A 161 19.49 -6.31 -5.83
C LYS A 161 18.90 -4.91 -6.05
N LEU A 162 17.89 -4.55 -5.25
CA LEU A 162 17.23 -3.23 -5.30
C LEU A 162 17.78 -2.29 -4.22
N GLY A 163 17.85 -1.00 -4.52
CA GLY A 163 18.34 0.04 -3.61
C GLY A 163 17.52 0.19 -2.33
N GLU A 164 18.07 0.85 -1.30
CA GLU A 164 17.47 0.98 0.04
C GLU A 164 16.19 1.81 0.08
N GLU A 165 15.99 2.65 -0.94
CA GLU A 165 14.78 3.44 -1.12
C GLU A 165 13.54 2.56 -1.38
N VAL A 166 13.73 1.31 -1.81
CA VAL A 166 12.67 0.33 -2.07
C VAL A 166 12.17 -0.24 -0.74
N THR A 167 11.30 0.52 -0.08
CA THR A 167 10.63 0.14 1.18
C THR A 167 9.20 -0.35 0.93
N PRO A 168 8.49 -0.98 1.89
CA PRO A 168 7.11 -1.46 1.65
C PRO A 168 6.13 -0.42 1.11
N HIS A 169 6.35 0.88 1.37
CA HIS A 169 5.50 1.94 0.82
C HIS A 169 5.61 2.10 -0.70
N ILE A 170 6.73 1.63 -1.29
CA ILE A 170 6.98 1.70 -2.72
C ILE A 170 5.91 1.01 -3.55
N LEU A 171 5.25 -0.04 -3.01
CA LEU A 171 4.20 -0.76 -3.74
C LEU A 171 3.01 0.14 -4.06
N ARG A 172 2.67 1.04 -3.13
CA ARG A 172 1.62 2.04 -3.34
C ARG A 172 2.06 3.12 -4.33
N HIS A 173 3.26 3.67 -4.15
CA HIS A 173 3.83 4.67 -5.07
C HIS A 173 3.87 4.12 -6.50
N THR A 174 4.37 2.90 -6.64
CA THR A 174 4.43 2.17 -7.91
C THR A 174 3.07 2.03 -8.56
N ARG A 175 2.04 1.60 -7.81
CA ARG A 175 0.69 1.49 -8.37
C ARG A 175 0.18 2.86 -8.86
N ALA A 176 0.39 3.92 -8.08
CA ALA A 176 -0.06 5.26 -8.45
C ALA A 176 0.61 5.76 -9.74
N THR A 177 1.95 5.69 -9.82
CA THR A 177 2.70 6.04 -11.03
C THR A 177 2.25 5.19 -12.24
N TRP A 178 2.08 3.88 -12.04
CA TRP A 178 1.63 2.98 -13.12
C TRP A 178 0.22 3.22 -13.63
N LEU A 179 -0.67 3.82 -12.82
CA LEU A 179 -2.01 4.22 -13.27
C LEU A 179 -1.92 5.47 -14.15
N MET A 180 -1.10 6.45 -13.77
CA MET A 180 -0.87 7.67 -14.58
C MET A 180 -0.18 7.36 -15.91
N GLN A 181 0.88 6.55 -15.88
CA GLN A 181 1.56 6.10 -17.10
C GLN A 181 0.66 5.32 -18.07
N ARG A 182 -0.45 4.77 -17.56
CA ARG A 182 -1.45 4.03 -18.37
C ARG A 182 -2.65 4.88 -18.76
N ARG A 183 -2.58 6.20 -18.58
CA ARG A 183 -3.67 7.14 -18.89
C ARG A 183 -4.99 6.82 -18.17
N VAL A 184 -4.90 6.25 -16.97
CA VAL A 184 -6.11 6.07 -16.14
C VAL A 184 -6.57 7.45 -15.67
N PRO A 185 -7.86 7.81 -15.82
CA PRO A 185 -8.36 9.10 -15.37
C PRO A 185 -7.97 9.38 -13.92
N ILE A 186 -7.53 10.61 -13.63
CA ILE A 186 -7.01 10.99 -12.31
C ILE A 186 -8.03 10.70 -11.20
N TRP A 187 -9.32 10.93 -11.46
CA TRP A 187 -10.41 10.63 -10.53
C TRP A 187 -10.47 9.14 -10.16
N ASP A 188 -10.42 8.25 -11.16
CA ASP A 188 -10.43 6.80 -10.94
C ASP A 188 -9.18 6.33 -10.18
N ALA A 189 -8.01 6.86 -10.55
CA ALA A 189 -6.76 6.52 -9.90
C ALA A 189 -6.77 6.93 -8.41
N ALA A 190 -7.14 8.18 -8.13
CA ALA A 190 -7.25 8.74 -6.79
C ALA A 190 -8.26 7.96 -5.93
N GLY A 191 -9.47 7.73 -6.47
CA GLY A 191 -10.53 6.97 -5.81
C GLY A 191 -10.08 5.55 -5.44
N SER A 192 -9.48 4.83 -6.40
CA SER A 192 -9.00 3.46 -6.17
C SER A 192 -7.88 3.39 -5.13
N LEU A 193 -7.06 4.44 -4.98
CA LEU A 193 -6.00 4.50 -3.99
C LEU A 193 -6.45 5.09 -2.65
N GLY A 194 -7.64 5.70 -2.56
CA GLY A 194 -8.09 6.37 -1.35
C GLY A 194 -7.24 7.59 -1.01
N MET A 195 -6.92 8.39 -2.03
CA MET A 195 -6.33 9.72 -1.90
C MET A 195 -7.21 10.75 -2.63
N THR A 196 -6.99 12.04 -2.40
CA THR A 196 -7.72 13.08 -3.14
C THR A 196 -7.18 13.23 -4.55
N VAL A 197 -7.99 13.77 -5.48
CA VAL A 197 -7.55 14.15 -6.83
C VAL A 197 -6.34 15.09 -6.75
N LYS A 198 -6.43 16.13 -5.92
CA LYS A 198 -5.31 17.06 -5.67
C LYS A 198 -4.02 16.36 -5.26
N GLN A 199 -4.09 15.34 -4.38
CA GLN A 199 -2.91 14.56 -3.98
C GLN A 199 -2.37 13.72 -5.14
N MET A 200 -3.26 13.13 -5.94
CA MET A 200 -2.87 12.33 -7.10
C MET A 200 -2.17 13.19 -8.15
N GLU A 201 -2.76 14.34 -8.48
CA GLU A 201 -2.25 15.33 -9.41
C GLU A 201 -0.89 15.89 -8.96
N SER A 202 -0.81 16.41 -7.73
CA SER A 202 0.43 17.05 -7.24
C SER A 202 1.62 16.09 -7.14
N THR A 203 1.38 14.79 -6.94
CA THR A 203 2.45 13.82 -6.67
C THR A 203 2.75 12.92 -7.87
N TYR A 204 1.78 12.66 -8.74
CA TYR A 204 1.93 11.69 -9.82
C TYR A 204 1.49 12.20 -11.18
N GLY A 205 0.86 13.38 -11.26
CA GLY A 205 0.31 13.92 -12.52
C GLY A 205 1.36 14.07 -13.62
N HIS A 206 2.59 14.43 -13.25
CA HIS A 206 3.73 14.56 -14.16
C HIS A 206 4.19 13.23 -14.80
N HIS A 207 3.70 12.08 -14.31
CA HIS A 207 3.95 10.77 -14.94
C HIS A 207 2.90 10.41 -16.01
N HIS A 208 1.89 11.26 -16.22
CA HIS A 208 0.93 11.06 -17.30
C HIS A 208 1.63 11.28 -18.65
N PRO A 209 1.48 10.38 -19.64
CA PRO A 209 2.15 10.54 -20.93
C PRO A 209 1.83 11.86 -21.64
N ASP A 210 0.62 12.36 -21.44
CA ASP A 210 0.13 13.58 -22.11
C ASP A 210 0.39 14.84 -21.25
N PHE A 211 1.19 14.73 -20.18
CA PHE A 211 1.50 15.84 -19.28
C PHE A 211 2.21 16.97 -20.04
N GLN A 212 1.62 18.16 -20.04
CA GLN A 212 2.10 19.36 -20.75
C GLN A 212 2.19 19.22 -22.27
N GLN A 213 1.72 18.12 -22.88
CA GLN A 213 1.82 17.91 -24.32
C GLN A 213 1.12 19.02 -25.11
N SER A 214 -0.15 19.30 -24.82
CA SER A 214 -0.88 20.39 -25.49
C SER A 214 -0.30 21.78 -25.23
N ALA A 215 0.41 21.97 -24.10
CA ALA A 215 1.10 23.23 -23.82
C ALA A 215 2.40 23.36 -24.63
N ALA A 216 3.09 22.24 -24.87
CA ALA A 216 4.26 22.17 -25.74
C ALA A 216 3.87 22.25 -27.23
N ASP A 217 2.69 21.79 -27.62
CA ASP A 217 2.24 21.80 -29.02
C ASP A 217 1.46 23.09 -29.39
N ALA A 218 1.36 24.07 -28.48
CA ALA A 218 0.57 25.29 -28.67
C ALA A 218 1.29 26.40 -29.48
N TYR A 219 2.47 26.12 -30.01
CA TYR A 219 3.27 27.05 -30.82
C TYR A 219 3.62 26.47 -32.19
#